data_AF-A0A956YTD7-F1
#
_entry.id   AF-A0A956YTD7-F1
#
_cell.length_a   1.000
_cell.length_b   1.000
_cell.length_c   1.000
_cell.angle_alpha   90.00
_cell.angle_beta   90.00
_cell.angle_gamma   90.00
#
_symmetry.space_group_name_H-M   'P 1'
#
loop_
_entity.id
_entity.type
_entity.pdbx_description
1 polymer ?
#
loop_
_entity_poly.entity_id
_entity_poly.type
_entity_poly.pdbx_seq_one_letter_code
_entity_poly.pdbx_strand_id
1 'polypeptide(L)'
;MKAASESRPSTGRKLNVWLLKFSRHWLRGVLIIIGLYAGLPYAAPVMMKVGLTAPARVLYTLYSPMCHQMAFRSMFFFGDQLFYPRAIAGTEMTPFEAYAAQLPEFASVNLQGFDVGLIFAARDFVGNDQMGYKMTLCARDTAIYTFLFLGGLIYSIPYVRRRIRPVPIWLYIFLGLGPIGIDGVSQLLSYPPFSLSPVRETAPFFR
;
A
#
# COMPACT_ATOMS: atom_id res chain seq x y z
N MET A 1 -15.12 -66.01 7.42
CA MET A 1 -14.33 -64.79 7.15
C MET A 1 -15.26 -63.58 7.23
N LYS A 2 -15.18 -62.76 8.29
CA LYS A 2 -15.94 -61.50 8.38
C LYS A 2 -15.05 -60.37 7.86
N ALA A 3 -15.47 -59.73 6.77
CA ALA A 3 -14.80 -58.55 6.24
C ALA A 3 -14.79 -57.45 7.32
N ALA A 4 -13.59 -56.95 7.64
CA ALA A 4 -13.45 -55.81 8.53
C ALA A 4 -14.14 -54.59 7.90
N SER A 5 -15.14 -54.08 8.60
CA SER A 5 -15.78 -52.80 8.27
C SER A 5 -14.73 -51.70 8.30
N GLU A 6 -14.44 -51.09 7.15
CA GLU A 6 -13.62 -49.88 7.10
C GLU A 6 -14.35 -48.77 7.87
N SER A 7 -13.95 -48.55 9.12
CA SER A 7 -14.49 -47.48 9.94
C SER A 7 -14.24 -46.15 9.23
N ARG A 8 -15.32 -45.45 8.85
CA ARG A 8 -15.22 -44.10 8.28
C ARG A 8 -14.30 -43.25 9.16
N PRO A 9 -13.32 -42.54 8.59
CA PRO A 9 -12.38 -41.77 9.39
C PRO A 9 -13.16 -40.78 10.26
N SER A 10 -12.93 -40.85 11.57
CA SER A 10 -13.60 -40.00 12.55
C SER A 10 -13.41 -38.53 12.17
N THR A 11 -14.41 -37.70 12.47
CA THR A 11 -14.34 -36.25 12.25
C THR A 11 -13.04 -35.66 12.80
N GLY A 12 -12.56 -36.16 13.94
CA GLY A 12 -11.26 -35.81 14.53
C GLY A 12 -10.05 -36.12 13.63
N ARG A 13 -9.99 -37.29 12.98
CA ARG A 13 -8.89 -37.63 12.05
C ARG A 13 -8.89 -36.71 10.82
N LYS A 14 -10.08 -36.39 10.28
CA LYS A 14 -10.21 -35.46 9.16
C LYS A 14 -9.75 -34.05 9.52
N LEU A 15 -10.18 -33.54 10.68
CA LEU A 15 -9.75 -32.24 11.20
C LEU A 15 -8.24 -32.17 11.42
N ASN A 16 -7.64 -33.21 12.00
CA ASN A 16 -6.21 -33.25 12.28
C ASN A 16 -5.36 -33.26 10.98
N VAL A 17 -5.77 -34.04 9.97
CA VAL A 17 -5.12 -34.03 8.65
C VAL A 17 -5.27 -32.66 7.98
N TRP A 18 -6.42 -32.02 8.11
CA TRP A 18 -6.65 -30.67 7.57
C TRP A 18 -5.77 -29.61 8.26
N LEU A 19 -5.69 -29.64 9.59
CA LEU A 19 -4.82 -28.76 10.38
C LEU A 19 -3.35 -28.92 10.00
N LEU A 20 -2.88 -30.16 9.82
CA LEU A 20 -1.51 -30.43 9.37
C LEU A 20 -1.24 -29.90 7.97
N LYS A 21 -2.18 -30.07 7.03
CA LYS A 21 -2.06 -29.49 5.68
C LYS A 21 -2.01 -27.96 5.73
N PHE A 22 -2.88 -27.34 6.52
CA PHE A 22 -2.87 -25.90 6.72
C PHE A 22 -1.55 -25.41 7.32
N SER A 23 -1.08 -26.04 8.39
CA SER A 23 0.21 -25.72 9.04
C SER A 23 1.43 -25.91 8.13
N ARG A 24 1.36 -26.81 7.15
CA ARG A 24 2.46 -26.97 6.16
C ARG A 24 2.41 -25.92 5.06
N HIS A 25 1.26 -25.32 4.79
CA HIS A 25 1.06 -24.41 3.66
C HIS A 25 0.67 -22.97 4.05
N TRP A 26 0.59 -22.66 5.35
CA TRP A 26 0.16 -21.33 5.83
C TRP A 26 0.99 -20.21 5.20
N LEU A 27 2.31 -20.39 5.09
CA LEU A 27 3.20 -19.39 4.52
C LEU A 27 2.86 -19.10 3.05
N ARG A 28 2.54 -20.14 2.27
CA ARG A 28 2.11 -19.98 0.89
C ARG A 28 0.79 -19.22 0.80
N GLY A 29 -0.17 -19.53 1.69
CA GLY A 29 -1.44 -18.80 1.77
C GLY A 29 -1.23 -17.32 2.10
N VAL A 30 -0.42 -17.02 3.11
CA VAL A 30 -0.07 -15.64 3.50
C VAL A 30 0.61 -14.89 2.35
N LEU A 31 1.58 -15.52 1.66
CA LEU A 31 2.25 -14.91 0.52
C LEU A 31 1.31 -14.64 -0.65
N ILE A 32 0.35 -15.51 -0.92
CA ILE A 32 -0.67 -15.25 -1.96
C ILE A 32 -1.50 -14.02 -1.57
N ILE A 33 -1.97 -13.93 -0.32
CA ILE A 33 -2.77 -12.80 0.15
C ILE A 33 -1.97 -11.48 0.07
N ILE A 34 -0.75 -11.47 0.61
CA ILE A 34 0.12 -10.28 0.58
C ILE A 34 0.51 -9.93 -0.86
N GLY A 35 0.81 -10.92 -1.70
CA GLY A 35 1.16 -10.71 -3.10
C GLY A 35 0.02 -10.11 -3.90
N LEU A 36 -1.22 -10.57 -3.68
CA LEU A 36 -2.41 -9.95 -4.27
C LEU A 36 -2.60 -8.52 -3.77
N TYR A 37 -2.45 -8.29 -2.45
CA TYR A 37 -2.59 -6.96 -1.85
C TYR A 37 -1.52 -5.97 -2.33
N ALA A 38 -0.28 -6.42 -2.49
CA ALA A 38 0.83 -5.60 -2.97
C ALA A 38 0.80 -5.42 -4.49
N GLY A 39 0.31 -6.41 -5.25
CA GLY A 39 0.34 -6.42 -6.71
C GLY A 39 -0.83 -5.71 -7.38
N LEU A 40 -2.06 -5.85 -6.85
CA LEU A 40 -3.26 -5.22 -7.44
C LEU A 40 -3.18 -3.68 -7.58
N PRO A 41 -2.52 -2.92 -6.68
CA PRO A 41 -2.35 -1.47 -6.85
C PRO A 41 -1.65 -1.07 -8.15
N TYR A 42 -0.75 -1.90 -8.68
CA TYR A 42 -0.08 -1.67 -9.97
C TYR A 42 -1.00 -1.94 -11.17
N ALA A 43 -2.04 -2.76 -11.00
CA ALA A 43 -2.98 -3.07 -12.07
C ALA A 43 -3.96 -1.92 -12.34
N ALA A 44 -4.31 -1.12 -11.33
CA ALA A 44 -5.26 -0.01 -11.47
C ALA A 44 -4.84 1.04 -12.52
N PRO A 45 -3.61 1.55 -12.56
CA PRO A 45 -3.23 2.51 -13.60
C PRO A 45 -3.18 1.88 -15.00
N VAL A 46 -2.85 0.59 -15.11
CA VAL A 46 -2.92 -0.15 -16.38
C VAL A 46 -4.37 -0.22 -16.87
N MET A 47 -5.30 -0.61 -15.99
CA MET A 47 -6.73 -0.66 -16.30
C MET A 47 -7.26 0.71 -16.75
N MET A 48 -6.86 1.79 -16.07
CA MET A 48 -7.21 3.15 -16.49
C MET A 48 -6.66 3.46 -17.89
N LYS A 49 -5.40 3.13 -18.16
CA LYS A 49 -4.76 3.40 -19.46
C LYS A 49 -5.42 2.68 -20.63
N VAL A 50 -5.92 1.46 -20.42
CA VAL A 50 -6.62 0.68 -21.47
C VAL A 50 -8.13 0.89 -21.48
N GLY A 51 -8.66 1.86 -20.72
CA GLY A 51 -10.09 2.19 -20.70
C GLY A 51 -10.98 1.29 -19.84
N LEU A 52 -10.40 0.37 -19.07
CA LEU A 52 -11.09 -0.48 -18.09
C LEU A 52 -11.38 0.30 -16.79
N THR A 53 -12.12 1.40 -16.91
CA THR A 53 -12.35 2.35 -15.81
C THR A 53 -13.20 1.79 -14.68
N ALA A 54 -14.24 1.01 -15.00
CA ALA A 54 -15.12 0.40 -14.00
C ALA A 54 -14.37 -0.55 -13.03
N PRO A 55 -13.61 -1.56 -13.48
CA PRO A 55 -12.84 -2.41 -12.57
C PRO A 55 -11.73 -1.64 -11.85
N ALA A 56 -11.11 -0.63 -12.48
CA ALA A 56 -10.13 0.22 -11.80
C ALA A 56 -10.77 0.95 -10.60
N ARG A 57 -11.96 1.54 -10.77
CA ARG A 57 -12.71 2.22 -9.69
C ARG A 57 -13.09 1.29 -8.55
N VAL A 58 -13.37 0.02 -8.83
CA VAL A 58 -13.57 -1.00 -7.78
C VAL A 58 -12.29 -1.15 -6.96
N LEU A 59 -11.12 -1.23 -7.60
CA LEU A 59 -9.85 -1.30 -6.88
C LEU A 59 -9.58 -0.03 -6.07
N TYR A 60 -9.74 1.18 -6.63
CA TYR A 60 -9.57 2.42 -5.86
C TYR A 60 -10.46 2.45 -4.61
N THR A 61 -11.73 2.07 -4.76
CA THR A 61 -12.70 1.99 -3.65
C THR A 61 -12.26 0.99 -2.58
N LEU A 62 -11.85 -0.23 -2.99
CA LEU A 62 -11.43 -1.30 -2.07
C LEU A 62 -10.23 -0.88 -1.20
N TYR A 63 -9.27 -0.16 -1.76
CA TYR A 63 -8.07 0.27 -1.05
C TYR A 63 -8.24 1.61 -0.31
N SER A 64 -9.32 2.35 -0.57
CA SER A 64 -9.51 3.70 -0.03
C SER A 64 -9.59 3.79 1.51
N PRO A 65 -10.09 2.79 2.28
CA PRO A 65 -10.03 2.85 3.75
C PRO A 65 -8.64 2.53 4.31
N MET A 66 -7.78 1.88 3.52
CA MET A 66 -6.44 1.45 3.96
C MET A 66 -5.40 2.55 3.73
N CYS A 67 -5.61 3.38 2.69
CA CYS A 67 -4.71 4.47 2.33
C CYS A 67 -5.52 5.69 1.88
N HIS A 68 -5.07 6.88 2.27
CA HIS A 68 -5.71 8.12 1.81
C HIS A 68 -5.54 8.38 0.30
N GLN A 69 -4.66 7.66 -0.40
CA GLN A 69 -4.51 7.71 -1.86
C GLN A 69 -4.28 9.12 -2.44
N MET A 70 -3.72 10.05 -1.67
CA MET A 70 -3.47 11.41 -2.14
C MET A 70 -2.54 11.39 -3.35
N ALA A 71 -2.93 12.08 -4.42
CA ALA A 71 -2.19 12.15 -5.68
C ALA A 71 -0.70 12.47 -5.46
N PHE A 72 -0.38 13.55 -4.74
CA PHE A 72 1.01 13.95 -4.49
C PHE A 72 1.82 12.99 -3.57
N ARG A 73 1.21 11.90 -3.09
CA ARG A 73 1.86 10.81 -2.34
C ARG A 73 1.83 9.46 -3.03
N SER A 74 1.13 9.33 -4.15
CA SER A 74 1.05 8.08 -4.92
C SER A 74 2.09 8.06 -6.05
N MET A 75 2.34 6.87 -6.60
CA MET A 75 3.09 6.72 -7.84
C MET A 75 2.12 6.76 -9.02
N PHE A 76 2.54 7.38 -10.11
CA PHE A 76 1.81 7.46 -11.36
C PHE A 76 2.49 6.66 -12.45
N PHE A 77 1.69 6.13 -13.36
CA PHE A 77 2.17 5.43 -14.55
C PHE A 77 1.54 6.06 -15.79
N PHE A 78 2.28 6.01 -16.91
CA PHE A 78 1.84 6.48 -18.23
C PHE A 78 1.66 7.99 -18.38
N GLY A 79 2.35 8.79 -17.58
CA GLY A 79 2.38 10.25 -17.70
C GLY A 79 3.80 10.80 -17.67
N ASP A 80 3.91 12.12 -17.50
CA ASP A 80 5.16 12.88 -17.53
C ASP A 80 6.19 12.42 -16.47
N GLN A 81 5.73 12.11 -15.26
CA GLN A 81 6.57 11.74 -14.11
C GLN A 81 5.99 10.55 -13.34
N LEU A 82 6.87 9.76 -12.70
CA LEU A 82 6.45 8.69 -11.77
C LEU A 82 5.90 9.24 -10.45
N PHE A 83 6.32 10.45 -10.07
CA PHE A 83 5.90 11.11 -8.83
C PHE A 83 5.66 12.58 -9.09
N TYR A 84 4.64 13.14 -8.43
CA TYR A 84 4.34 14.57 -8.41
C TYR A 84 4.40 15.04 -6.96
N PRO A 85 5.59 15.25 -6.38
CA PRO A 85 5.70 15.74 -5.02
C PRO A 85 5.17 17.18 -4.92
N ARG A 86 4.76 17.58 -3.72
CA ARG A 86 4.41 18.97 -3.46
C ARG A 86 5.63 19.88 -3.55
N ALA A 87 5.45 21.14 -3.90
CA ALA A 87 6.51 22.14 -3.95
C ALA A 87 7.32 22.23 -2.63
N ILE A 88 6.66 22.08 -1.49
CA ILE A 88 7.29 22.10 -0.16
C ILE A 88 8.30 20.95 0.07
N ALA A 89 8.25 19.88 -0.73
CA ALA A 89 9.22 18.78 -0.66
C ALA A 89 10.59 19.16 -1.24
N GLY A 90 10.72 20.28 -1.96
CA GLY A 90 11.99 20.83 -2.42
C GLY A 90 12.77 19.92 -3.39
N THR A 91 12.06 19.24 -4.28
CA THR A 91 12.67 18.34 -5.28
C THR A 91 12.85 19.05 -6.63
N GLU A 92 13.78 18.55 -7.47
CA GLU A 92 13.96 19.01 -8.86
C GLU A 92 12.82 18.62 -9.82
N MET A 93 11.87 17.77 -9.37
CA MET A 93 10.69 17.41 -10.15
C MET A 93 9.70 18.57 -10.25
N THR A 94 8.97 18.64 -11.36
CA THR A 94 7.88 19.61 -11.50
C THR A 94 6.82 19.32 -10.42
N PRO A 95 6.49 20.30 -9.56
CA PRO A 95 5.66 20.07 -8.40
C PRO A 95 4.20 19.79 -8.77
N PHE A 96 3.50 19.07 -7.90
CA PHE A 96 2.08 18.75 -8.06
C PHE A 96 1.23 19.98 -8.33
N GLU A 97 1.50 21.08 -7.62
CA GLU A 97 0.76 22.33 -7.75
C GLU A 97 0.80 22.91 -9.17
N ALA A 98 1.90 22.71 -9.92
CA ALA A 98 2.03 23.22 -11.29
C ALA A 98 1.11 22.48 -12.28
N TYR A 99 0.87 21.19 -12.05
CA TYR A 99 -0.10 20.41 -12.83
C TYR A 99 -1.52 20.65 -12.35
N ALA A 100 -1.74 20.59 -11.03
CA ALA A 100 -3.07 20.71 -10.44
C ALA A 100 -3.70 22.08 -10.70
N ALA A 101 -2.91 23.16 -10.82
CA ALA A 101 -3.42 24.50 -11.14
C ALA A 101 -4.14 24.58 -12.50
N GLN A 102 -3.89 23.64 -13.40
CA GLN A 102 -4.49 23.60 -14.74
C GLN A 102 -5.75 22.74 -14.79
N LEU A 103 -6.09 22.07 -13.69
CA LEU A 103 -7.14 21.05 -13.63
C LEU A 103 -8.40 21.60 -12.97
N PRO A 104 -9.59 21.38 -13.57
CA PRO A 104 -10.86 21.85 -13.02
C PRO A 104 -11.16 21.23 -11.64
N GLU A 105 -10.68 20.01 -11.37
CA GLU A 105 -10.84 19.30 -10.10
C GLU A 105 -10.21 20.04 -8.92
N PHE A 106 -9.24 20.92 -9.17
CA PHE A 106 -8.52 21.67 -8.14
C PHE A 106 -8.81 23.17 -8.18
N ALA A 107 -9.72 23.64 -9.03
CA ALA A 107 -9.99 25.07 -9.21
C ALA A 107 -10.54 25.76 -7.95
N SER A 108 -11.18 25.00 -7.04
CA SER A 108 -11.81 25.52 -5.82
C SER A 108 -11.02 25.27 -4.54
N VAL A 109 -9.81 24.71 -4.62
CA VAL A 109 -9.00 24.35 -3.44
C VAL A 109 -7.72 25.18 -3.35
N ASN A 110 -7.23 25.38 -2.13
CA ASN A 110 -5.94 26.04 -1.92
C ASN A 110 -4.79 25.03 -2.13
N LEU A 111 -4.21 25.06 -3.33
CA LEU A 111 -3.07 24.19 -3.69
C LEU A 111 -1.81 24.40 -2.84
N GLN A 112 -1.62 25.60 -2.28
CA GLN A 112 -0.47 25.91 -1.44
C GLN A 112 -0.71 25.48 0.03
N GLY A 113 -1.96 25.35 0.44
CA GLY A 113 -2.35 24.91 1.79
C GLY A 113 -2.22 23.41 2.02
N PHE A 114 -2.72 22.95 3.16
CA PHE A 114 -3.00 21.53 3.43
C PHE A 114 -4.30 21.45 4.20
N ASP A 115 -5.39 21.80 3.51
CA ASP A 115 -6.73 21.78 4.07
C ASP A 115 -7.49 20.50 3.66
N VAL A 116 -8.66 20.33 4.28
CA VAL A 116 -9.54 19.19 4.03
C VAL A 116 -9.96 19.12 2.55
N GLY A 117 -10.16 20.28 1.89
CA GLY A 117 -10.52 20.35 0.48
C GLY A 117 -9.43 19.79 -0.42
N LEU A 118 -8.18 20.19 -0.22
CA LEU A 118 -7.03 19.67 -0.95
C LEU A 118 -6.85 18.16 -0.72
N ILE A 119 -6.98 17.68 0.52
CA ILE A 119 -6.84 16.26 0.85
C ILE A 119 -7.85 15.43 0.07
N PHE A 120 -9.12 15.83 0.07
CA PHE A 120 -10.17 15.11 -0.67
C PHE A 120 -10.00 15.24 -2.19
N ALA A 121 -9.73 16.42 -2.72
CA ALA A 121 -9.49 16.61 -4.15
C ALA A 121 -8.30 15.74 -4.64
N ALA A 122 -7.20 15.71 -3.89
CA ALA A 122 -6.04 14.87 -4.22
C ALA A 122 -6.33 13.38 -4.07
N ARG A 123 -7.20 12.98 -3.14
CA ARG A 123 -7.65 11.60 -2.98
C ARG A 123 -8.58 11.16 -4.11
N ASP A 124 -9.45 12.03 -4.59
CA ASP A 124 -10.43 11.70 -5.64
C ASP A 124 -9.80 11.76 -7.04
N PHE A 125 -8.76 12.57 -7.24
CA PHE A 125 -8.04 12.65 -8.50
C PHE A 125 -7.32 11.34 -8.84
N VAL A 126 -7.83 10.59 -9.81
CA VAL A 126 -7.26 9.31 -10.27
C VAL A 126 -6.08 9.50 -11.24
N GLY A 127 -6.08 10.60 -11.99
CA GLY A 127 -5.11 10.83 -13.05
C GLY A 127 -5.77 11.20 -14.38
N ASN A 128 -4.93 11.54 -15.36
CA ASN A 128 -5.32 11.96 -16.71
C ASN A 128 -4.21 11.58 -17.71
N ASP A 129 -4.36 11.93 -18.98
CA ASP A 129 -3.38 11.55 -20.01
C ASP A 129 -2.01 12.22 -19.86
N GLN A 130 -1.94 13.39 -19.21
CA GLN A 130 -0.68 14.11 -18.98
C GLN A 130 0.05 13.56 -17.75
N MET A 131 -0.64 13.52 -16.61
CA MET A 131 -0.03 13.06 -15.35
C MET A 131 0.08 11.53 -15.29
N GLY A 132 -0.63 10.82 -16.16
CA GLY A 132 -0.83 9.39 -16.06
C GLY A 132 -1.86 9.06 -14.98
N TYR A 133 -1.90 7.80 -14.57
CA TYR A 133 -2.83 7.30 -13.57
C TYR A 133 -2.10 6.85 -12.31
N LYS A 134 -2.63 7.22 -11.14
CA LYS A 134 -2.05 6.86 -9.86
C LYS A 134 -2.28 5.39 -9.51
N MET A 135 -1.50 4.85 -8.59
CA MET A 135 -1.83 3.57 -7.95
C MET A 135 -2.91 3.74 -6.87
N THR A 136 -3.50 2.62 -6.44
CA THR A 136 -4.50 2.59 -5.34
C THR A 136 -3.91 2.69 -3.94
N LEU A 137 -2.58 2.81 -3.82
CA LEU A 137 -1.85 2.98 -2.56
C LEU A 137 -0.83 4.11 -2.71
N CYS A 138 -0.43 4.72 -1.60
CA CYS A 138 0.65 5.70 -1.60
C CYS A 138 2.01 5.00 -1.80
N ALA A 139 3.03 5.76 -2.20
CA ALA A 139 4.38 5.24 -2.43
C ALA A 139 4.93 4.47 -1.23
N ARG A 140 4.69 4.99 -0.01
CA ARG A 140 5.12 4.36 1.25
C ARG A 140 4.46 3.00 1.47
N ASP A 141 3.13 2.94 1.36
CA ASP A 141 2.39 1.69 1.56
C ASP A 141 2.79 0.67 0.50
N THR A 142 2.90 1.10 -0.76
CA THR A 142 3.37 0.24 -1.85
C THR A 142 4.76 -0.31 -1.57
N ALA A 143 5.69 0.50 -1.07
CA ALA A 143 7.02 0.05 -0.67
C ALA A 143 6.91 -0.99 0.47
N ILE A 144 6.21 -0.66 1.56
CA ILE A 144 6.05 -1.56 2.72
C ILE A 144 5.49 -2.91 2.30
N TYR A 145 4.38 -2.95 1.55
CA TYR A 145 3.75 -4.21 1.18
C TYR A 145 4.52 -4.99 0.12
N THR A 146 5.16 -4.29 -0.82
CA THR A 146 6.04 -4.94 -1.82
C THR A 146 7.24 -5.57 -1.12
N PHE A 147 7.94 -4.86 -0.22
CA PHE A 147 9.08 -5.41 0.51
C PHE A 147 8.68 -6.47 1.53
N LEU A 148 7.49 -6.38 2.13
CA LEU A 148 6.93 -7.46 2.95
C LEU A 148 6.71 -8.74 2.13
N PHE A 149 6.16 -8.61 0.92
CA PHE A 149 5.99 -9.73 0.00
C PHE A 149 7.32 -10.33 -0.41
N LEU A 150 8.27 -9.50 -0.87
CA LEU A 150 9.62 -9.93 -1.30
C LEU A 150 10.39 -10.58 -0.14
N GLY A 151 10.37 -9.97 1.04
CA GLY A 151 10.98 -10.53 2.25
C GLY A 151 10.35 -11.87 2.63
N GLY A 152 9.02 -12.00 2.49
CA GLY A 152 8.31 -13.25 2.68
C GLY A 152 8.68 -14.32 1.65
N LEU A 153 8.85 -13.96 0.37
CA LEU A 153 9.35 -14.86 -0.67
C LEU A 153 10.76 -15.34 -0.35
N ILE A 154 11.66 -14.44 0.05
CA ILE A 154 13.03 -14.76 0.48
C ILE A 154 12.99 -15.69 1.71
N TYR A 155 12.15 -15.39 2.70
CA TYR A 155 11.96 -16.22 3.89
C TYR A 155 11.40 -17.62 3.53
N SER A 156 10.62 -17.75 2.45
CA SER A 156 10.09 -19.05 2.01
C SER A 156 11.17 -20.01 1.48
N ILE A 157 12.34 -19.49 1.11
CA ILE A 157 13.48 -20.29 0.64
C ILE A 157 13.98 -21.18 1.80
N PRO A 158 13.99 -22.52 1.67
CA PRO A 158 14.29 -23.42 2.79
C PRO A 158 15.67 -23.21 3.42
N TYR A 159 16.66 -22.79 2.63
CA TYR A 159 17.99 -22.46 3.14
C TYR A 159 17.98 -21.22 4.03
N VAL A 160 17.31 -20.14 3.58
CA VAL A 160 17.17 -18.88 4.33
C VAL A 160 16.39 -19.09 5.61
N ARG A 161 15.22 -19.74 5.51
CA ARG A 161 14.33 -20.02 6.64
C ARG A 161 15.03 -20.74 7.79
N ARG A 162 15.93 -21.68 7.48
CA ARG A 162 16.67 -22.47 8.48
C ARG A 162 17.80 -21.68 9.15
N ARG A 163 18.28 -20.59 8.54
CA ARG A 163 19.37 -19.77 9.09
C ARG A 163 18.87 -18.54 9.86
N ILE A 164 17.70 -18.01 9.52
CA ILE A 164 17.12 -16.86 10.22
C ILE A 164 16.70 -17.27 11.64
N ARG A 165 17.23 -16.57 12.64
CA ARG A 165 16.81 -16.69 14.03
C ARG A 165 15.72 -15.65 14.32
N PRO A 166 14.74 -15.96 15.19
CA PRO A 166 13.75 -14.97 15.61
C PRO A 166 14.43 -13.75 16.22
N VAL A 167 14.09 -12.57 15.72
CA VAL A 167 14.57 -11.31 16.29
C VAL A 167 13.79 -11.08 17.60
N PRO A 168 14.46 -10.72 18.71
CA PRO A 168 13.80 -10.30 19.93
C PRO A 168 12.74 -9.23 19.67
N ILE A 169 11.53 -9.42 20.19
CA ILE A 169 10.38 -8.56 19.84
C ILE A 169 10.60 -7.08 20.21
N TRP A 170 11.40 -6.79 21.24
CA TRP A 170 11.74 -5.43 21.61
C TRP A 170 12.54 -4.70 20.52
N LEU A 171 13.43 -5.39 19.79
CA LEU A 171 14.13 -4.80 18.65
C LEU A 171 13.17 -4.43 17.52
N TYR A 172 12.17 -5.28 17.26
CA TYR A 172 11.12 -4.96 16.29
C TYR A 172 10.30 -3.73 16.71
N ILE A 173 9.95 -3.64 18.00
CA ILE A 173 9.22 -2.49 18.55
C ILE A 173 10.06 -1.21 18.43
N PHE A 174 11.30 -1.21 18.91
CA PHE A 174 12.09 0.03 18.98
C PHE A 174 12.71 0.43 17.64
N LEU A 175 13.20 -0.51 16.84
CA LEU A 175 13.86 -0.20 15.56
C LEU A 175 12.90 -0.20 14.38
N GLY A 176 11.81 -0.98 14.44
CA GLY A 176 10.80 -1.04 13.39
C GLY A 176 9.63 -0.10 13.65
N LEU A 177 8.84 -0.37 14.69
CA LEU A 177 7.59 0.37 14.95
C LEU A 177 7.83 1.78 15.51
N GLY A 178 8.87 1.97 16.31
CA GLY A 178 9.20 3.25 16.94
C GLY A 178 9.32 4.40 15.94
N PRO A 179 10.23 4.33 14.94
CA PRO A 179 10.39 5.38 13.94
C PRO A 179 9.12 5.63 13.12
N ILE A 180 8.41 4.57 12.73
CA ILE A 180 7.14 4.68 11.98
C ILE A 180 6.08 5.40 12.82
N GLY A 181 5.97 5.05 14.10
CA GLY A 181 5.04 5.67 15.04
C GLY A 181 5.36 7.15 15.26
N ILE A 182 6.63 7.51 15.44
CA ILE A 182 7.07 8.90 15.61
C ILE A 182 6.75 9.71 14.35
N ASP A 183 7.11 9.21 13.17
CA ASP A 183 6.80 9.89 11.90
C ASP A 183 5.28 10.05 11.72
N GLY A 184 4.52 8.97 11.84
CA GLY A 184 3.07 8.97 11.65
C GLY A 184 2.32 9.87 12.63
N VAL A 185 2.66 9.83 13.92
CA VAL A 185 2.07 10.72 14.94
C VAL A 185 2.44 12.18 14.67
N SER A 186 3.71 12.45 14.37
CA SER A 186 4.14 13.82 14.09
C SER A 186 3.54 14.40 12.80
N GLN A 187 3.21 13.55 11.81
CA GLN A 187 2.43 13.95 10.64
C GLN A 187 0.95 14.16 10.97
N LEU A 188 0.34 13.26 11.76
CA LEU A 188 -1.06 13.38 12.18
C LEU A 188 -1.33 14.70 12.91
N LEU A 189 -0.41 15.10 13.80
CA LEU A 189 -0.51 16.36 14.54
C LEU A 189 -0.30 17.60 13.67
N SER A 190 0.31 17.46 12.49
CA SER A 190 0.49 18.57 11.53
C SER A 190 -0.73 18.80 10.63
N TYR A 191 -1.65 17.83 10.55
CA TYR A 191 -2.84 17.92 9.69
C TYR A 191 -4.05 18.49 10.44
N PRO A 192 -5.06 19.00 9.71
CA PRO A 192 -6.36 19.33 10.29
C PRO A 192 -6.97 18.09 10.99
N PRO A 193 -7.62 18.25 12.16
CA PRO A 193 -7.96 19.50 12.84
C PRO A 193 -6.87 20.03 13.80
N PHE A 194 -5.76 19.32 13.97
CA PHE A 194 -4.76 19.64 15.00
C PHE A 194 -3.86 20.80 14.58
N SER A 195 -3.27 20.74 13.38
CA SER A 195 -2.41 21.79 12.81
C SER A 195 -1.37 22.37 13.79
N LEU A 196 -0.81 21.52 14.67
CA LEU A 196 0.08 21.92 15.76
C LEU A 196 1.50 22.26 15.29
N SER A 197 1.86 21.85 14.08
CA SER A 197 3.17 22.07 13.47
C SER A 197 3.03 22.25 11.96
N PRO A 198 4.01 22.88 11.28
CA PRO A 198 4.01 22.98 9.84
C PRO A 198 3.90 21.62 9.16
N VAL A 199 3.13 21.57 8.08
CA VAL A 199 2.97 20.37 7.26
C VAL A 199 4.32 20.02 6.64
N ARG A 200 4.67 18.73 6.72
CA ARG A 200 5.90 18.19 6.15
C ARG A 200 5.56 17.22 5.04
N GLU A 201 6.28 17.34 3.93
CA GLU A 201 6.27 16.36 2.84
C GLU A 201 7.68 15.88 2.62
N THR A 202 7.85 14.57 2.51
CA THR A 202 9.14 13.97 2.17
C THR A 202 9.27 13.84 0.67
N ALA A 203 10.50 14.01 0.15
CA ALA A 203 10.81 13.68 -1.23
C ALA A 203 10.46 12.21 -1.51
N PRO A 204 10.00 11.86 -2.74
CA PRO A 204 9.55 10.50 -3.04
C PRO A 204 10.57 9.39 -2.79
N PHE A 205 11.87 9.69 -2.90
CA PHE A 205 12.93 8.73 -2.64
C PHE A 205 13.02 8.28 -1.16
N PHE A 206 12.51 9.08 -0.22
CA PHE A 206 12.48 8.76 1.21
C PHE A 206 11.13 8.20 1.67
N ARG A 207 10.24 7.82 0.74
CA ARG A 207 8.91 7.30 1.05
C ARG A 207 8.87 5.79 1.10
#